data_AF-A0AA41UGB9-F1
#
_entry.id   AF-A0AA41UGB9-F1
#
_cell.length_a   1.000
_cell.length_b   1.000
_cell.length_c   1.000
_cell.angle_alpha   90.00
_cell.angle_beta   90.00
_cell.angle_gamma   90.00
#
_symmetry.space_group_name_H-M   'P 1'
#
loop_
_entity.id
_entity.type
_entity.pdbx_description
1 polymer ?
#
loop_
_entity_poly.entity_id
_entity_poly.type
_entity_poly.pdbx_seq_one_letter_code
_entity_poly.pdbx_strand_id
1 'polypeptide(L)'
;MATPVLAAVPALQPEVVAAPAPVIAPVPVPVQVESDEKKSVTFGLRMSLKKRAETAVLRTAGYEGGYTSMTALVEGALEREIERLAIEFNNGEPFPRNNGGFRQGRPLGS
;
A
#
# COMPACT_ATOMS: atom_id res chain seq x y z
N MET A 1 -79.41 -0.35 -32.50
CA MET A 1 -80.15 -0.17 -31.24
C MET A 1 -79.62 -1.21 -30.26
N ALA A 2 -78.60 -0.85 -29.47
CA ALA A 2 -78.15 -1.58 -28.28
C ALA A 2 -77.28 -0.63 -27.45
N THR A 3 -77.51 -0.68 -26.15
CA THR A 3 -77.29 0.29 -25.05
C THR A 3 -75.82 0.58 -24.73
N PRO A 4 -75.46 1.79 -24.23
CA PRO A 4 -74.12 2.04 -23.69
C PRO A 4 -73.96 1.45 -22.29
N VAL A 5 -72.85 0.73 -22.06
CA VAL A 5 -72.45 0.23 -20.74
C VAL A 5 -71.53 1.25 -20.09
N LEU A 6 -71.98 1.74 -18.93
CA LEU A 6 -71.25 2.55 -17.96
C LEU A 6 -70.10 1.72 -17.37
N ALA A 7 -68.85 1.99 -17.77
CA ALA A 7 -67.69 1.36 -17.17
C ALA A 7 -67.16 2.23 -16.02
N ALA A 8 -67.17 1.64 -14.83
CA ALA A 8 -66.72 2.21 -13.58
C ALA A 8 -65.23 2.62 -13.61
N VAL A 9 -64.94 3.79 -13.04
CA VAL A 9 -63.58 4.26 -12.74
C VAL A 9 -63.00 3.36 -11.64
N PRO A 10 -61.90 2.64 -11.86
CA PRO A 10 -61.24 1.92 -10.78
C PRO A 10 -60.49 2.93 -9.91
N ALA A 11 -60.67 2.78 -8.59
CA ALA A 11 -60.08 3.60 -7.56
C ALA A 11 -58.55 3.66 -7.68
N LEU A 12 -58.02 4.88 -7.65
CA LEU A 12 -56.60 5.18 -7.46
C LEU A 12 -56.14 4.53 -6.15
N GLN A 13 -55.36 3.46 -6.25
CA GLN A 13 -54.54 2.99 -5.14
C GLN A 13 -53.43 4.03 -4.92
N PRO A 14 -53.15 4.48 -3.70
CA PRO A 14 -51.96 5.28 -3.45
C PRO A 14 -50.75 4.39 -3.68
N GLU A 15 -49.98 4.69 -4.74
CA GLU A 15 -48.63 4.20 -4.93
C GLU A 15 -47.86 4.48 -3.64
N VAL A 16 -47.52 3.41 -2.92
CA VAL A 16 -46.63 3.46 -1.78
C VAL A 16 -45.30 3.99 -2.32
N VAL A 17 -45.02 5.25 -2.01
CA VAL A 17 -43.73 5.90 -2.27
C VAL A 17 -42.68 5.04 -1.57
N ALA A 18 -41.95 4.25 -2.36
CA ALA A 18 -40.76 3.57 -1.91
C ALA A 18 -39.78 4.66 -1.46
N ALA A 19 -39.59 4.78 -0.15
CA ALA A 19 -38.57 5.63 0.44
C ALA A 19 -37.23 5.34 -0.25
N PRO A 20 -36.46 6.35 -0.66
CA PRO A 20 -35.13 6.11 -1.19
C PRO A 20 -34.30 5.44 -0.09
N ALA A 21 -33.72 4.29 -0.41
CA ALA A 21 -32.71 3.65 0.43
C ALA A 21 -31.63 4.69 0.77
N PRO A 22 -31.15 4.76 2.03
CA PRO A 22 -30.09 5.69 2.37
C PRO A 22 -28.87 5.33 1.53
N VAL A 23 -28.46 6.25 0.64
CA VAL A 23 -27.15 6.21 0.01
C VAL A 23 -26.16 6.32 1.15
N ILE A 24 -25.60 5.18 1.56
CA ILE A 24 -24.48 5.12 2.49
C ILE A 24 -23.34 5.80 1.74
N ALA A 25 -23.07 7.07 2.07
CA ALA A 25 -21.86 7.74 1.64
C ALA A 25 -20.67 6.82 1.98
N PRO A 26 -19.68 6.64 1.09
CA PRO A 26 -18.51 5.87 1.45
C PRO A 26 -17.90 6.54 2.67
N VAL A 27 -17.98 5.87 3.82
CA VAL A 27 -17.25 6.26 5.01
C VAL A 27 -15.80 6.36 4.55
N PRO A 28 -15.12 7.51 4.68
CA PRO A 28 -13.70 7.56 4.38
C PRO A 28 -13.05 6.58 5.35
N VAL A 29 -12.62 5.43 4.83
CA VAL A 29 -11.74 4.54 5.57
C VAL A 29 -10.57 5.42 5.99
N PRO A 30 -10.32 5.64 7.29
CA PRO A 30 -9.16 6.41 7.68
C PRO A 30 -7.97 5.64 7.13
N VAL A 31 -7.29 6.24 6.14
CA VAL A 31 -5.99 5.76 5.68
C VAL A 31 -5.12 5.87 6.91
N GLN A 32 -4.89 4.75 7.59
CA GLN A 32 -4.03 4.67 8.76
C GLN A 32 -2.63 5.04 8.24
N VAL A 33 -2.23 6.30 8.41
CA VAL A 33 -0.87 6.75 8.14
C VAL A 33 -0.03 6.20 9.28
N GLU A 34 0.35 4.93 9.17
CA GLU A 34 1.29 4.32 10.10
C GLU A 34 2.61 5.08 10.02
N SER A 35 3.04 5.64 11.14
CA SER A 35 4.23 6.46 11.27
C SER A 35 5.49 5.71 10.82
N ASP A 36 6.34 6.40 10.05
CA ASP A 36 7.67 5.93 9.64
C ASP A 36 8.64 5.96 10.83
N GLU A 37 8.41 5.03 11.76
CA GLU A 37 9.21 4.89 12.96
C GLU A 37 10.45 4.03 12.67
N LYS A 38 11.64 4.59 12.91
CA LYS A 38 12.89 3.84 12.78
C LYS A 38 12.96 2.71 13.81
N LYS A 39 13.03 1.47 13.33
CA LYS A 39 13.20 0.25 14.14
C LYS A 39 14.46 -0.49 13.73
N SER A 40 15.08 -1.18 14.68
CA SER A 40 16.22 -2.04 14.37
C SER A 40 15.75 -3.25 13.56
N VAL A 41 16.44 -3.49 12.44
CA VAL A 41 16.19 -4.64 11.56
C VAL A 41 17.49 -5.44 11.44
N THR A 42 17.39 -6.75 11.59
CA THR A 42 18.53 -7.67 11.51
C THR A 42 18.33 -8.65 10.37
N PHE A 43 19.32 -8.78 9.51
CA PHE A 43 19.35 -9.78 8.43
C PHE A 43 20.79 -10.30 8.23
N GLY A 44 20.91 -11.48 7.62
CA GLY A 44 22.20 -12.05 7.28
C GLY A 44 22.87 -11.30 6.14
N LEU A 45 24.15 -10.93 6.31
CA LEU A 45 24.96 -10.28 5.29
C LEU A 45 26.34 -10.94 5.20
N ARG A 46 26.86 -11.08 3.98
CA ARG A 46 28.24 -11.55 3.77
C ARG A 46 29.23 -10.62 4.49
N MET A 47 30.07 -11.17 5.37
CA MET A 47 31.01 -10.39 6.17
C MET A 47 31.96 -9.53 5.32
N SER A 48 32.43 -10.07 4.19
CA SER A 48 33.28 -9.35 3.25
C SER A 48 32.59 -8.15 2.59
N LEU A 49 31.28 -8.23 2.35
CA LEU A 49 30.49 -7.11 1.84
C LEU A 49 30.31 -6.05 2.93
N LYS A 50 29.96 -6.47 4.16
CA LYS A 50 29.87 -5.57 5.32
C LYS A 50 31.15 -4.76 5.51
N LYS A 51 32.32 -5.41 5.51
CA LYS A 51 33.61 -4.75 5.71
C LYS A 51 33.97 -3.75 4.60
N ARG A 52 33.63 -4.08 3.35
CA ARG A 52 33.80 -3.14 2.22
C ARG A 52 32.86 -1.94 2.35
N ALA A 53 31.61 -2.14 2.76
CA ALA A 53 30.68 -1.05 3.01
C ALA A 53 31.15 -0.15 4.16
N GLU A 54 31.65 -0.72 5.27
CA GLU A 54 32.23 0.03 6.39
C GLU A 54 33.38 0.92 5.91
N THR A 55 34.27 0.35 5.11
CA THR A 55 35.40 1.08 4.52
C THR A 55 34.94 2.21 3.60
N ALA A 56 33.93 1.96 2.75
CA ALA A 56 33.39 2.95 1.85
C ALA A 56 32.81 4.16 2.62
N VAL A 57 32.01 3.91 3.66
CA VAL A 57 31.47 4.97 4.53
C VAL A 57 32.60 5.76 5.16
N LEU A 58 33.55 5.09 5.82
CA LEU A 58 34.67 5.76 6.50
C LEU A 58 35.52 6.61 5.56
N ARG A 59 35.70 6.16 4.31
CA ARG A 59 36.48 6.87 3.29
C ARG A 59 35.73 8.01 2.63
N THR A 60 34.39 7.99 2.65
CA THR A 60 33.56 8.94 1.88
C THR A 60 32.71 9.88 2.72
N ALA A 61 32.61 9.69 4.03
CA ALA A 61 31.73 10.48 4.91
C ALA A 61 31.94 12.01 4.86
N GLY A 62 33.12 12.48 4.44
CA GLY A 62 33.42 13.91 4.30
C GLY A 62 33.28 14.48 2.88
N TYR A 63 32.93 13.66 1.89
CA TYR A 63 32.76 14.11 0.51
C TYR A 63 31.28 14.32 0.17
N GLU A 64 31.03 15.21 -0.78
CA GLU A 64 29.70 15.36 -1.37
C GLU A 64 29.24 14.04 -2.00
N GLY A 65 27.99 13.65 -1.73
CA GLY A 65 27.44 12.35 -2.16
C GLY A 65 27.93 11.14 -1.33
N GLY A 66 28.78 11.34 -0.32
CA GLY A 66 29.16 10.32 0.64
C GLY A 66 28.10 10.06 1.71
N TYR A 67 28.16 8.90 2.35
CA TYR A 67 27.28 8.55 3.47
C TYR A 67 27.98 8.78 4.80
N THR A 68 27.27 9.39 5.75
CA THR A 68 27.79 9.69 7.10
C THR A 68 27.77 8.49 8.04
N SER A 69 26.98 7.45 7.72
CA SER A 69 26.85 6.25 8.54
C SER A 69 26.50 5.02 7.70
N MET A 70 26.68 3.83 8.28
CA MET A 70 26.25 2.57 7.66
C MET A 70 24.74 2.55 7.43
N THR A 71 23.95 3.05 8.38
CA THR A 71 22.48 3.11 8.26
C THR A 71 22.08 3.98 7.07
N ALA A 72 22.67 5.16 6.93
CA ALA A 72 22.39 6.05 5.80
C ALA A 72 22.76 5.41 4.46
N LEU A 73 23.88 4.69 4.40
CA LEU A 73 24.26 3.94 3.20
C LEU A 73 23.24 2.86 2.86
N VAL A 74 22.75 2.12 3.86
CA VAL A 74 21.77 1.05 3.64
C VAL A 74 20.43 1.62 3.22
N GLU A 75 19.91 2.63 3.91
CA GLU A 75 18.66 3.32 3.55
C GLU A 75 18.72 3.85 2.11
N GLY A 76 19.72 4.67 1.78
CA GLY A 76 19.84 5.25 0.43
C GLY A 76 20.11 4.21 -0.67
N ALA A 77 20.86 3.14 -0.36
CA ALA A 77 21.05 2.05 -1.32
C ALA A 77 19.76 1.25 -1.56
N LEU A 78 18.93 1.05 -0.53
CA LEU A 78 17.63 0.41 -0.68
C LEU A 78 16.67 1.30 -1.47
N GLU A 79 16.56 2.58 -1.15
CA GLU A 79 15.69 3.52 -1.86
C GLU A 79 16.01 3.55 -3.35
N ARG A 80 17.29 3.72 -3.70
CA ARG A 80 17.75 3.71 -5.10
C ARG A 80 17.45 2.40 -5.81
N GLU A 81 17.63 1.27 -5.13
CA GLU A 81 17.37 -0.03 -5.73
C GLU A 81 15.86 -0.27 -5.91
N ILE A 82 15.03 0.15 -4.96
CA ILE A 82 13.57 0.07 -5.07
C ILE A 82 13.08 0.92 -6.24
N GLU A 83 13.63 2.13 -6.42
CA GLU A 83 13.33 3.00 -7.57
C GLU A 83 13.74 2.34 -8.89
N ARG A 84 14.94 1.75 -8.96
CA ARG A 84 15.39 0.97 -10.13
C ARG A 84 14.42 -0.16 -10.46
N LEU A 85 13.98 -0.91 -9.44
CA LEU A 85 13.05 -2.03 -9.60
C LEU A 85 11.63 -1.57 -9.97
N ALA A 86 11.19 -0.40 -9.49
CA ALA A 86 9.92 0.18 -9.86
C ALA A 86 9.90 0.52 -11.36
N ILE A 87 10.99 1.12 -11.86
CA ILE A 87 11.17 1.40 -13.29
C ILE A 87 11.17 0.10 -14.11
N GLU A 88 11.92 -0.91 -13.68
CA GLU A 88 12.11 -2.15 -14.43
C GLU A 88 10.87 -3.07 -14.41
N PHE A 89 10.19 -3.16 -13.27
CA PHE A 89 9.17 -4.19 -13.02
C PHE A 89 7.79 -3.65 -12.66
N ASN A 90 7.63 -2.35 -12.43
CA ASN A 90 6.36 -1.74 -12.05
C ASN A 90 5.99 -0.53 -12.92
N ASN A 91 6.49 -0.47 -14.16
CA ASN A 91 6.24 0.64 -15.11
C ASN A 91 6.62 2.04 -14.58
N GLY A 92 7.57 2.11 -13.64
CA GLY A 92 7.95 3.35 -12.97
C GLY A 92 7.02 3.76 -11.82
N GLU A 93 5.93 3.03 -11.58
CA GLU A 93 5.07 3.29 -10.41
C GLU A 93 5.76 2.79 -9.13
N PRO A 94 5.64 3.49 -8.00
CA PRO A 94 6.19 3.03 -6.73
C PRO A 94 5.50 1.74 -6.25
N PHE A 95 6.25 0.88 -5.57
CA PHE A 95 5.66 -0.31 -4.95
C PHE A 95 4.74 0.09 -3.78
N PRO A 96 3.53 -0.49 -3.69
CA PRO A 96 2.66 -0.26 -2.54
C PRO A 96 3.25 -0.89 -1.28
N ARG A 97 2.86 -0.37 -0.11
CA ARG A 97 3.27 -0.93 1.18
C ARG A 97 2.88 -2.40 1.29
N ASN A 98 3.82 -3.22 1.75
CA ASN A 98 3.53 -4.61 2.05
C ASN A 98 2.79 -4.73 3.39
N ASN A 99 1.54 -5.20 3.35
CA ASN A 99 0.72 -5.47 4.55
C ASN A 99 0.89 -6.91 5.06
N GLY A 100 1.70 -7.72 4.39
CA GLY A 100 2.02 -9.10 4.77
C GLY A 100 3.49 -9.28 5.16
N GLY A 101 3.93 -10.54 5.23
CA GLY A 101 5.32 -10.90 5.49
C GLY A 101 5.87 -11.82 4.41
N PHE A 102 7.19 -11.96 4.35
CA PHE A 102 7.80 -13.03 3.58
C PHE A 102 7.27 -14.38 4.06
N ARG A 103 6.99 -15.30 3.12
CA ARG A 103 6.61 -16.66 3.45
C ARG A 103 7.75 -17.31 4.24
N GLN A 104 7.62 -17.37 5.56
CA GLN A 104 8.49 -18.20 6.38
C GLN A 104 8.02 -19.64 6.19
N GLY A 105 8.89 -20.49 5.63
CA GLY A 105 8.64 -21.93 5.60
C GLY A 105 8.46 -22.47 7.02
N ARG A 106 7.91 -23.69 7.14
CA ARG A 106 7.88 -24.40 8.44
C ARG A 106 9.32 -24.45 8.98
N PRO A 107 9.57 -24.03 10.24
CA PRO A 107 10.91 -24.12 10.81
C PRO A 107 11.41 -25.56 10.73
N LEU A 108 12.61 -25.74 10.20
CA LEU A 108 13.30 -27.02 10.18
C LEU A 108 13.77 -27.31 11.62
N GLY A 109 12.97 -28.06 12.36
CA GLY A 109 13.33 -28.59 13.67
C GLY A 109 12.72 -27.85 14.85
N SER A 110 11.88 -28.56 15.60
CA SER A 110 11.75 -28.42 17.06
C SER A 110 12.63 -29.48 17.70
#